data_AF-A0A166S910-F1
#
_entry.id   AF-A0A166S910-F1
#
_cell.length_a   1.000
_cell.length_b   1.000
_cell.length_c   1.000
_cell.angle_alpha   90.00
_cell.angle_beta   90.00
_cell.angle_gamma   90.00
#
_symmetry.space_group_name_H-M   'P 1'
#
loop_
_entity.id
_entity.type
_entity.pdbx_description
1 polymer ?
#
loop_
_entity_poly.entity_id
_entity_poly.type
_entity_poly.pdbx_seq_one_letter_code
_entity_poly.pdbx_strand_id
1 'polypeptide(L)' 'MVGAIAEAKGVSPMELNDPVLYDCVDVAALEDAFFGPDVSGRSRAGLGTVEFTFGNYRVTVKSDGWISVYE' A
#
# COMPACT_ATOMS: atom_id res chain seq x y z
N MET A 1 0.37 -4.96 5.17
CA MET A 1 0.70 -4.74 3.73
C MET A 1 1.47 -5.92 3.16
N VAL A 2 2.73 -6.15 3.58
CA VAL A 2 3.57 -7.23 3.04
C VAL A 2 2.94 -8.63 3.16
N GLY A 3 2.26 -8.93 4.27
CA GLY A 3 1.56 -10.21 4.47
C GLY A 3 0.47 -10.47 3.43
N ALA A 4 -0.44 -9.51 3.23
CA ALA A 4 -1.54 -9.63 2.27
C ALA A 4 -1.06 -9.83 0.82
N ILE A 5 0.04 -9.18 0.44
CA ILE A 5 0.65 -9.34 -0.90
C ILE A 5 1.31 -10.72 -1.01
N ALA A 6 1.98 -11.17 0.03
CA ALA A 6 2.61 -12.48 0.08
C ALA A 6 1.56 -13.61 0.03
N GLU A 7 0.45 -13.47 0.76
CA GLU A 7 -0.71 -14.37 0.71
C GLU A 7 -1.32 -14.41 -0.70
N ALA A 8 -1.48 -13.26 -1.36
CA ALA A 8 -1.98 -13.21 -2.74
C ALA A 8 -1.03 -13.89 -3.75
N LYS A 9 0.29 -13.80 -3.54
CA LYS A 9 1.30 -14.52 -4.33
C LYS A 9 1.47 -15.99 -3.90
N GLY A 10 0.92 -16.41 -2.77
CA GLY A 10 1.16 -17.73 -2.18
C GLY A 10 2.61 -17.96 -1.71
N VAL A 11 3.33 -16.89 -1.39
CA VAL A 11 4.74 -16.94 -0.95
C VAL A 11 4.87 -16.46 0.49
N SER A 12 5.99 -16.78 1.15
CA SER A 12 6.31 -16.19 2.44
C SER A 12 6.60 -14.68 2.27
N PRO A 13 6.19 -13.82 3.22
CA PRO A 13 6.54 -12.39 3.17
C PRO A 13 8.05 -12.14 3.20
N MET A 14 8.86 -13.09 3.69
CA MET A 14 10.32 -13.04 3.61
C MET A 14 10.87 -13.39 2.22
N GLU A 15 10.07 -14.04 1.37
CA GLU A 15 10.41 -14.37 -0.02
C GLU A 15 9.92 -13.29 -0.99
N LEU A 16 9.21 -12.28 -0.49
CA LEU A 16 8.74 -11.11 -1.25
C LEU A 16 9.89 -10.11 -1.46
N ASN A 17 10.93 -10.55 -2.16
CA ASN A 17 12.14 -9.76 -2.40
C ASN A 17 12.18 -9.12 -3.80
N ASP A 18 11.31 -9.58 -4.72
CA ASP A 18 11.29 -9.09 -6.10
C ASP A 18 9.86 -8.97 -6.67
N PRO A 19 9.48 -7.78 -7.21
CA PRO A 19 10.20 -6.51 -7.06
C PRO A 19 10.29 -6.07 -5.59
N VAL A 20 11.18 -5.14 -5.25
CA VAL A 20 11.25 -4.60 -3.89
C VAL A 20 10.01 -3.74 -3.66
N LEU A 21 9.22 -4.02 -2.60
CA LEU A 21 7.99 -3.27 -2.33
C LEU A 21 8.21 -1.76 -2.29
N TYR A 22 9.34 -1.34 -1.71
CA TYR A 22 9.74 0.07 -1.59
C TYR A 22 10.04 0.74 -2.94
N ASP A 23 10.39 -0.04 -3.96
CA ASP A 23 10.63 0.43 -5.33
C ASP A 23 9.31 0.58 -6.10
N CYS A 24 8.36 -0.34 -5.86
CA CYS A 24 7.03 -0.32 -6.47
C CYS A 24 6.06 0.67 -5.81
N VAL A 25 6.22 0.98 -4.52
CA VAL A 25 5.36 1.91 -3.80
C VAL A 25 5.96 3.30 -3.81
N ASP A 26 5.17 4.31 -4.17
CA ASP A 26 5.58 5.70 -4.02
C ASP A 26 5.54 6.05 -2.53
N VAL A 27 6.71 5.98 -1.89
CA VAL A 27 6.83 6.17 -0.44
C VAL A 27 6.48 7.61 -0.05
N ALA A 28 6.77 8.59 -0.90
CA ALA A 28 6.39 9.98 -0.65
C ALA A 28 4.87 10.15 -0.69
N ALA A 29 4.18 9.50 -1.63
CA ALA A 29 2.72 9.47 -1.68
C ALA A 29 2.12 8.70 -0.50
N LEU A 30 2.76 7.61 -0.05
CA LEU A 30 2.37 6.88 1.15
C LEU A 30 2.53 7.75 2.40
N GLU A 31 3.65 8.45 2.52
CA GLU A 31 3.92 9.38 3.61
C GLU A 31 2.91 10.53 3.61
N ASP A 32 2.62 11.16 2.47
CA ASP A 32 1.60 12.19 2.39
C ASP A 32 0.19 11.64 2.71
N ALA A 33 -0.17 10.47 2.19
CA ALA A 33 -1.48 9.87 2.37
C ALA A 33 -1.78 9.47 3.83
N PHE A 34 -0.77 8.95 4.55
CA PHE A 34 -0.94 8.41 5.90
C PHE A 34 -0.38 9.31 7.02
N PHE A 35 0.68 10.07 6.72
CA PHE A 35 1.44 10.85 7.71
C PHE A 35 1.55 12.35 7.35
N GLY A 36 1.02 12.76 6.19
CA GLY A 36 1.01 14.15 5.73
C GLY A 36 0.13 15.06 6.60
N PRO A 37 0.47 16.35 6.70
CA PRO A 37 -0.32 17.31 7.48
C PRO A 37 -1.73 17.44 6.90
N ASP A 38 -2.70 17.60 7.79
CA ASP A 38 -4.12 17.76 7.47
C ASP A 38 -4.37 19.08 6.72
N VAL A 39 -4.26 19.05 5.39
CA VAL A 39 -4.67 20.17 4.53
C VAL A 39 -6.19 20.22 4.53
N SER A 40 -6.76 20.99 5.47
CA SER A 40 -8.16 21.49 5.52
C SER A 40 -9.07 20.96 6.62
N GLY A 41 -8.57 20.68 7.84
CA GLY A 41 -9.39 20.46 9.04
C GLY A 41 -10.34 19.26 8.95
N ARG A 42 -10.11 18.35 8.01
CA ARG A 42 -10.85 17.10 7.83
C ARG A 42 -9.82 16.01 7.89
N SER A 43 -9.70 15.39 9.07
CA SER A 43 -8.92 14.17 9.27
C SER A 43 -8.98 13.33 8.01
N ARG A 44 -7.83 13.15 7.34
CA ARG A 44 -7.71 12.19 6.23
C ARG A 44 -8.03 10.74 6.64
N ALA A 45 -8.42 10.51 7.90
CA ALA A 45 -8.86 9.28 8.58
C ALA A 45 -10.07 8.54 7.92
N GLY A 46 -10.34 8.76 6.63
CA GLY A 46 -11.33 7.98 5.89
C GLY A 46 -11.28 8.10 4.37
N LEU A 47 -10.31 8.81 3.78
CA LEU A 47 -10.27 9.07 2.33
C LEU A 47 -8.90 8.83 1.67
N GLY A 48 -7.83 8.64 2.44
CA GLY A 48 -6.51 8.33 1.88
C GLY A 48 -6.51 6.92 1.30
N THR A 49 -6.44 6.79 -0.03
CA THR A 49 -6.24 5.50 -0.70
C THR A 49 -4.94 5.56 -1.47
N VAL A 50 -4.00 4.69 -1.14
CA VAL A 50 -2.74 4.52 -1.87
C VAL A 50 -2.89 3.30 -2.74
N GLU A 51 -2.60 3.47 -4.02
CA GLU A 51 -2.63 2.41 -4.99
C GLU A 51 -1.27 2.31 -5.67
N PHE A 52 -0.73 1.10 -5.73
CA PHE A 52 0.53 0.83 -6.40
C PHE A 52 0.50 -0.53 -7.07
N THR A 53 1.36 -0.69 -8.06
CA THR A 53 1.50 -1.96 -8.79
C THR A 53 2.71 -2.70 -8.26
N PHE A 54 2.54 -3.98 -7.94
CA PHE A 54 3.59 -4.87 -7.46
C PHE A 54 3.71 -6.08 -8.40
N GLY A 55 4.64 -6.01 -9.35
CA GLY A 55 4.72 -6.98 -10.45
C GLY A 55 3.43 -6.92 -11.30
N ASN A 56 2.66 -8.01 -11.29
CA ASN A 56 1.36 -8.08 -11.99
C ASN A 56 0.17 -7.72 -11.08
N TYR A 57 0.40 -7.50 -9.79
CA TYR A 57 -0.69 -7.26 -8.85
C TYR A 57 -0.92 -5.76 -8.66
N ARG A 58 -2.19 -5.36 -8.57
CA ARG A 58 -2.58 -4.01 -8.15
C ARG A 58 -2.95 -4.06 -6.67
N VAL A 59 -2.21 -3.32 -5.85
CA VAL A 59 -2.40 -3.26 -4.41
C VAL A 59 -2.99 -1.91 -4.05
N THR A 60 -4.13 -1.95 -3.38
CA THR A 60 -4.83 -0.77 -2.87
C THR A 60 -4.84 -0.82 -1.35
N VAL A 61 -4.26 0.18 -0.71
CA VAL A 61 -4.22 0.33 0.74
C VAL A 61 -5.03 1.56 1.12
N LYS A 62 -6.05 1.37 1.93
CA LYS A 62 -6.87 2.46 2.44
C LYS A 62 -6.40 2.91 3.82
N SER A 63 -6.70 4.16 4.17
CA SER A 63 -6.32 4.80 5.44
C SER A 63 -6.92 4.10 6.67
N ASP A 64 -7.98 3.31 6.51
CA ASP A 64 -8.58 2.48 7.54
C ASP A 64 -7.86 1.13 7.74
N GLY A 65 -6.73 0.90 7.06
CA GLY A 65 -5.90 -0.29 7.19
C GLY A 65 -6.33 -1.47 6.31
N TRP A 66 -7.38 -1.29 5.50
CA TRP A 66 -7.82 -2.29 4.55
C TRP A 66 -6.90 -2.35 3.34
N ILE A 67 -6.46 -3.55 3.01
CA ILE A 67 -5.60 -3.83 1.85
C ILE A 67 -6.38 -4.73 0.90
N SER A 68 -6.49 -4.30 -0.36
CA SER A 68 -7.07 -5.09 -1.44
C SER A 68 -5.98 -5.37 -2.46
N VAL A 69 -5.86 -6.63 -2.88
CA VAL A 69 -4.91 -7.08 -3.89
C VAL A 69 -5.71 -7.64 -5.07
N TYR A 70 -5.44 -7.12 -6.26
CA TYR A 70 -6.07 -7.52 -7.51
C TYR A 70 -5.00 -8.12 -8.44
N GLU A 71 -5.37 -9.13 -9.23
CA GLU A 71 -4.55 -9.75 -10.30
C GLU A 71 -4.70 -9.07 -11.66
#